data_AF-A0A9P7J7T5-F1
#
_entry.id   AF-A0A9P7J7T5-F1
#
_cell.length_a   1.000
_cell.length_b   1.000
_cell.length_c   1.000
_cell.angle_alpha   90.00
_cell.angle_beta   90.00
_cell.angle_gamma   90.00
#
_symmetry.space_group_name_H-M   'P 1'
#
loop_
_entity.id
_entity.type
_entity.pdbx_description
1 polymer ?
#
loop_
_entity_poly.entity_id
_entity_poly.type
_entity_poly.pdbx_seq_one_letter_code
_entity_poly.pdbx_strand_id
1 'polypeptide(L)'
;MVAHHTHVYRKVVREIAKATVKPRLARNKDIASNFRALFAESGRPEDTQHFHYDMQNALTFLRSQREYKALLERYNPLIDLTAEERIEATARRVGLNMPKIHVPDSRDT
;
A
#
# COMPACT_ATOMS: atom_id res chain seq x y z
N MET A 1 -17.35 -27.37 2.69
CA MET A 1 -16.59 -26.44 3.55
C MET A 1 -15.23 -26.03 2.98
N VAL A 2 -14.35 -26.96 2.54
CA VAL A 2 -12.98 -26.67 2.05
C VAL A 2 -12.92 -25.68 0.86
N ALA A 3 -13.89 -25.72 -0.05
CA ALA A 3 -13.92 -24.85 -1.23
C ALA A 3 -14.02 -23.34 -0.90
N HIS A 4 -14.68 -22.97 0.20
CA HIS A 4 -14.86 -21.56 0.58
C HIS A 4 -13.55 -20.95 1.10
N HIS A 5 -12.80 -21.68 1.93
CA HIS A 5 -11.51 -21.23 2.46
C HIS A 5 -10.48 -21.02 1.36
N THR A 6 -10.43 -21.93 0.38
CA THR A 6 -9.49 -21.80 -0.75
C THR A 6 -9.81 -20.60 -1.65
N HIS A 7 -11.09 -20.27 -1.85
CA HIS A 7 -11.48 -19.11 -2.63
C HIS A 7 -11.10 -17.78 -1.96
N VAL A 8 -11.37 -17.64 -0.66
CA VAL A 8 -11.00 -16.44 0.12
C VAL A 8 -9.49 -16.31 0.20
N TYR A 9 -8.76 -17.38 0.51
CA TYR A 9 -7.29 -17.41 0.50
C TYR A 9 -6.71 -16.87 -0.81
N ARG A 10 -7.19 -17.38 -1.96
CA ARG A 10 -6.71 -16.95 -3.28
C ARG A 10 -6.98 -15.48 -3.53
N LYS A 11 -8.13 -14.96 -3.08
CA LYS A 11 -8.45 -13.53 -3.21
C LYS A 11 -7.50 -12.66 -2.39
N VAL A 12 -7.23 -13.03 -1.12
CA VAL A 12 -6.30 -12.30 -0.24
C VAL A 12 -4.89 -12.27 -0.83
N VAL A 13 -4.33 -13.43 -1.18
CA VAL A 13 -2.97 -13.50 -1.75
C VAL A 13 -2.87 -12.72 -3.07
N ARG A 14 -3.90 -12.78 -3.92
CA ARG A 14 -3.94 -12.00 -5.16
C ARG A 14 -4.02 -10.49 -4.90
N GLU A 15 -4.75 -10.05 -3.90
CA GLU A 15 -4.87 -8.63 -3.59
C GLU A 15 -3.56 -8.08 -3.02
N ILE A 16 -2.89 -8.82 -2.13
CA ILE A 16 -1.55 -8.49 -1.63
C ILE A 16 -0.55 -8.40 -2.81
N ALA A 17 -0.64 -9.35 -3.74
CA ALA A 17 0.19 -9.35 -4.94
C ALA A 17 -0.06 -8.16 -5.88
N LYS A 18 -1.26 -7.56 -5.85
CA LYS A 18 -1.59 -6.33 -6.59
C LYS A 18 -1.18 -5.05 -5.86
N ALA A 19 -1.23 -5.06 -4.53
CA ALA A 19 -0.81 -3.93 -3.70
C ALA A 19 0.72 -3.78 -3.63
N THR A 20 1.46 -4.85 -3.89
CA THR A 20 2.94 -4.84 -3.89
C THR A 20 3.50 -4.08 -5.10
N VAL A 21 4.33 -3.07 -4.82
CA VAL A 21 5.07 -2.29 -5.85
C VAL A 21 6.20 -3.11 -6.49
N LYS A 22 6.79 -4.07 -5.76
CA LYS A 22 7.93 -4.86 -6.24
C LYS A 22 7.55 -5.88 -7.35
N PRO A 23 8.43 -6.10 -8.34
CA PRO A 23 8.23 -7.13 -9.37
C PRO A 23 8.18 -8.53 -8.75
N ARG A 24 7.48 -9.48 -9.40
CA ARG A 24 7.17 -10.81 -8.84
C ARG A 24 8.38 -11.56 -8.27
N LEU A 25 9.54 -11.43 -8.91
CA LEU A 25 10.78 -12.10 -8.51
C LEU A 25 11.38 -11.55 -7.21
N ALA A 26 11.18 -10.26 -6.93
CA ALA A 26 11.73 -9.56 -5.76
C ALA A 26 10.73 -9.46 -4.59
N ARG A 27 9.62 -10.20 -4.64
CA ARG A 27 8.60 -10.18 -3.58
C ARG A 27 9.03 -11.09 -2.43
N ASN A 28 8.76 -10.64 -1.22
CA ASN A 28 8.96 -11.48 -0.04
C ASN A 28 7.99 -12.68 -0.08
N LYS A 29 8.53 -13.90 -0.11
CA LYS A 29 7.77 -15.15 -0.10
C LYS A 29 7.20 -15.48 1.29
N ASP A 30 7.82 -14.95 2.35
CA ASP A 30 7.45 -15.20 3.74
C ASP A 30 6.03 -14.73 4.04
N ILE A 31 5.61 -13.62 3.42
CA ILE A 31 4.24 -13.11 3.55
C ILE A 31 3.25 -14.16 3.05
N ALA A 32 3.48 -14.73 1.86
CA ALA A 32 2.58 -15.72 1.29
C ALA A 32 2.59 -17.04 2.08
N SER A 33 3.74 -17.46 2.63
CA SER A 33 3.81 -18.64 3.50
C SER A 33 3.10 -18.42 4.84
N ASN A 34 3.22 -17.23 5.44
CA ASN A 34 2.53 -16.90 6.69
C ASN A 34 1.01 -16.95 6.50
N PHE A 35 0.48 -16.33 5.44
CA PHE A 35 -0.94 -16.47 5.11
C PHE A 35 -1.33 -17.93 4.83
N ARG A 36 -0.46 -18.72 4.21
CA ARG A 36 -0.74 -20.16 4.02
C ARG A 36 -0.85 -20.91 5.35
N ALA A 37 0.04 -20.63 6.30
CA ALA A 37 0.03 -21.24 7.63
C ALA A 37 -1.24 -20.83 8.41
N LEU A 38 -1.59 -19.54 8.42
CA LEU A 38 -2.82 -19.04 9.06
C LEU A 38 -4.08 -19.74 8.52
N PHE A 39 -4.19 -19.88 7.20
CA PHE A 39 -5.33 -20.57 6.60
C PHE A 39 -5.32 -22.09 6.85
N ALA A 40 -4.15 -22.71 7.07
CA ALA A 40 -4.05 -24.12 7.44
C ALA A 40 -4.47 -24.36 8.91
N GLU A 41 -4.10 -23.46 9.82
CA GLU A 41 -4.47 -23.51 11.24
C GLU A 41 -5.96 -23.23 11.46
N SER A 42 -6.55 -22.37 10.63
CA SER A 42 -7.97 -21.98 10.69
C SER A 42 -8.98 -23.09 10.32
N GLY A 43 -8.51 -24.30 9.98
CA GLY A 43 -9.35 -25.44 9.58
C GLY A 43 -10.11 -26.13 10.73
N ARG A 44 -10.09 -25.57 11.95
CA ARG A 44 -10.86 -26.10 13.10
C ARG A 44 -12.35 -25.84 12.89
N PRO A 45 -13.22 -26.85 13.04
CA PRO A 45 -14.62 -26.77 12.62
C PRO A 45 -15.45 -25.70 13.35
N GLU A 46 -15.09 -25.35 14.59
CA GLU A 46 -15.84 -24.39 15.40
C GLU A 46 -15.54 -22.93 15.04
N ASP A 47 -14.29 -22.63 14.65
CA ASP A 47 -13.84 -21.26 14.31
C ASP A 47 -13.96 -20.91 12.82
N THR A 48 -14.31 -21.90 11.99
CA THR A 48 -14.32 -21.81 10.52
C THR A 48 -15.16 -20.64 10.01
N GLN A 49 -16.35 -20.41 10.59
CA GLN A 49 -17.27 -19.35 10.14
C GLN A 49 -16.78 -17.95 10.53
N HIS A 50 -16.33 -17.77 11.78
CA HIS A 50 -15.79 -16.51 12.26
C HIS A 50 -14.53 -16.12 11.49
N PHE A 51 -13.59 -17.05 11.33
CA PHE A 51 -12.39 -16.83 10.55
C PHE A 51 -12.71 -16.45 9.09
N HIS A 52 -13.68 -17.11 8.47
CA HIS A 52 -14.08 -16.79 7.11
C HIS A 52 -14.63 -15.35 7.00
N TYR A 53 -15.46 -14.92 7.95
CA TYR A 53 -15.97 -13.55 8.01
C TYR A 53 -14.84 -12.52 8.19
N ASP A 54 -13.91 -12.79 9.11
CA ASP A 54 -12.75 -11.92 9.35
C ASP A 54 -11.87 -11.79 8.11
N MET A 55 -11.65 -12.89 7.39
CA MET A 55 -10.88 -12.86 6.14
C MET A 55 -11.61 -12.13 5.00
N GLN A 56 -12.94 -12.14 4.98
CA GLN A 56 -13.71 -11.30 4.05
C GLN A 56 -13.57 -9.82 4.38
N ASN A 57 -13.61 -9.45 5.67
CA ASN A 57 -13.40 -8.07 6.11
C ASN A 57 -11.99 -7.59 5.77
N ALA A 58 -10.97 -8.41 6.04
CA ALA A 58 -9.59 -8.14 5.69
C ALA A 58 -9.43 -7.93 4.16
N LEU A 59 -10.08 -8.78 3.36
CA LEU A 59 -10.06 -8.63 1.90
C LEU A 59 -10.70 -7.29 1.45
N THR A 60 -11.83 -6.90 2.04
CA THR A 60 -12.51 -5.63 1.75
C THR A 60 -11.60 -4.45 2.10
N PHE A 61 -10.97 -4.49 3.28
CA PHE A 61 -10.00 -3.48 3.70
C PHE A 61 -8.80 -3.37 2.74
N LEU A 62 -8.20 -4.49 2.33
CA LEU A 62 -7.07 -4.47 1.40
C LEU A 62 -7.43 -3.84 0.05
N ARG A 63 -8.65 -4.09 -0.44
CA ARG A 63 -9.16 -3.48 -1.67
C ARG A 63 -9.37 -1.98 -1.52
N SER A 64 -10.00 -1.56 -0.42
CA SER A 64 -10.24 -0.14 -0.16
C SER A 64 -8.94 0.63 0.02
N GLN A 65 -7.91 0.03 0.64
CA GLN A 65 -6.58 0.63 0.75
C GLN A 65 -5.93 0.87 -0.62
N ARG A 66 -6.01 -0.13 -1.52
CA ARG A 66 -5.47 0.02 -2.89
C ARG A 66 -6.20 1.11 -3.68
N GLU A 67 -7.53 1.18 -3.55
CA GLU A 67 -8.35 2.19 -4.19
C GLU A 67 -8.10 3.59 -3.61
N TYR A 68 -8.04 3.69 -2.28
CA TYR A 68 -7.68 4.92 -1.57
C TYR A 68 -6.34 5.47 -2.07
N LYS A 69 -5.31 4.63 -2.17
CA LYS A 69 -4.02 5.02 -2.73
C LYS A 69 -4.15 5.57 -4.16
N ALA A 70 -4.90 4.89 -5.03
CA ALA A 70 -5.10 5.33 -6.41
C ALA A 70 -5.87 6.67 -6.51
N LEU A 71 -6.85 6.90 -5.64
CA LEU A 71 -7.59 8.15 -5.57
C LEU A 71 -6.69 9.29 -5.05
N LEU A 72 -5.87 9.00 -4.05
CA LEU A 72 -4.93 9.95 -3.46
C LEU A 72 -3.88 10.40 -4.48
N GLU A 73 -3.29 9.48 -5.24
CA GLU A 73 -2.37 9.81 -6.35
C GLU A 73 -3.04 10.67 -7.44
N ARG A 74 -4.33 10.43 -7.73
CA ARG A 74 -5.07 11.17 -8.76
C ARG A 74 -5.45 12.58 -8.34
N TYR A 75 -5.97 12.75 -7.13
CA TYR A 75 -6.56 14.02 -6.68
C TYR A 75 -5.61 14.86 -5.84
N ASN A 76 -4.61 14.25 -5.20
CA ASN A 76 -3.61 14.96 -4.40
C ASN A 76 -2.18 14.42 -4.64
N PRO A 77 -1.61 14.65 -5.84
CA PRO A 77 -0.28 14.17 -6.18
C PRO A 77 0.85 14.87 -5.41
N LEU A 78 0.58 15.98 -4.72
CA LEU A 78 1.59 16.77 -3.99
C LEU A 78 1.64 16.40 -2.49
N ILE A 79 0.91 15.37 -2.06
CA ILE A 79 0.79 15.01 -0.64
C ILE A 79 2.07 14.41 -0.05
N ASP A 80 2.85 13.71 -0.87
CA ASP A 80 4.13 13.11 -0.46
C ASP A 80 5.30 14.10 -0.53
N LEU A 81 5.07 15.32 -1.05
CA LEU A 81 6.11 16.34 -1.16
C LEU A 81 6.37 17.02 0.18
N THR A 82 7.64 17.35 0.41
CA THR A 82 8.04 18.24 1.50
C THR A 82 7.42 19.62 1.34
N ALA A 83 7.44 20.44 2.41
CA ALA A 83 6.86 21.77 2.38
C ALA A 83 7.51 22.64 1.29
N GLU A 84 8.84 22.61 1.17
CA GLU A 84 9.60 23.32 0.15
C GLU A 84 9.23 22.88 -1.28
N GLU A 85 9.21 21.57 -1.54
CA GLU A 85 8.87 21.00 -2.84
C GLU A 85 7.42 21.34 -3.25
N ARG A 86 6.51 21.37 -2.28
CA ARG A 86 5.11 21.76 -2.52
C ARG A 86 5.00 23.24 -2.88
N ILE A 87 5.73 24.11 -2.20
CA ILE A 87 5.78 25.55 -2.53
C ILE A 87 6.36 25.73 -3.94
N GLU A 88 7.43 25.02 -4.27
CA GLU A 88 8.04 25.08 -5.60
C GLU A 88 7.10 24.57 -6.70
N ALA A 89 6.45 23.43 -6.51
CA ALA A 89 5.45 22.90 -7.44
C ALA A 89 4.28 23.88 -7.66
N THR A 90 3.90 24.63 -6.61
CA THR A 90 2.85 25.65 -6.69
C THR A 90 3.33 26.90 -7.43
N ALA A 91 4.57 27.36 -7.19
CA ALA A 91 5.16 28.46 -7.93
C ALA A 91 5.22 28.16 -9.44
N ARG A 92 5.61 26.93 -9.82
CA ARG A 92 5.65 26.52 -11.23
C ARG A 92 4.28 26.53 -11.92
N ARG A 93 3.18 26.32 -11.17
CA ARG A 93 1.80 26.41 -11.73
C ARG A 93 1.46 27.78 -12.29
N VAL A 94 2.10 28.84 -11.77
CA VAL A 94 1.91 30.23 -12.23
C VAL A 94 3.08 30.73 -13.11
N GLY A 95 3.97 29.83 -13.54
CA GLY A 95 5.15 30.18 -14.33
C GLY A 95 6.26 30.85 -13.53
N LEU A 96 6.25 30.76 -12.20
CA LEU A 96 7.28 31.29 -11.32
C LEU A 96 8.23 30.18 -10.84
N ASN A 97 9.48 30.52 -10.59
CA ASN A 97 10.47 29.63 -9.96
C ASN A 97 10.80 30.13 -8.56
N MET A 98 11.09 29.20 -7.65
CA MET A 98 11.51 29.55 -6.30
C MET A 98 12.91 30.20 -6.30
N PRO A 99 13.13 31.22 -5.45
CA PRO A 99 14.45 31.81 -5.29
C PRO A 99 15.43 30.78 -4.73
N LYS A 100 16.70 30.85 -5.17
CA LYS A 100 17.76 30.02 -4.63
C LYS A 100 18.03 30.46 -3.19
N ILE A 101 18.02 29.51 -2.26
CA ILE A 101 18.39 29.76 -0.86
C ILE A 101 19.86 30.19 -0.85
N HIS A 102 20.17 31.25 -0.10
CA HIS A 102 21.54 31.74 0.04
C HIS A 102 22.42 30.64 0.64
N VAL A 103 23.44 30.22 -0.12
CA VAL A 103 24.50 29.34 0.38
C VAL A 103 25.62 30.26 0.87
N PRO A 104 25.94 30.28 2.18
CA PRO A 104 27.01 31.13 2.68
C PRO A 104 28.32 30.69 2.02
N ASP A 105 29.05 31.66 1.46
CA ASP A 105 30.32 31.40 0.81
C ASP A 105 31.32 30.98 1.90
N SER A 106 32.02 29.86 1.71
CA SER A 106 32.96 29.31 2.70
C SER A 106 34.24 30.13 2.88
N ARG A 107 34.17 31.43 2.58
CA ARG A 107 35.28 32.41 2.61
C ARG A 107 35.17 33.39 3.77
N ASP A 108 34.11 33.33 4.57
CA ASP A 108 33.85 34.26 5.68
C ASP A 108 34.20 33.69 7.07
N THR A 109 35.12 32.71 7.16
CA THR A 109 35.74 32.26 8.42
C THR A 109 37.25 32.30 8.35
#